data_AF-A0A523Q157-F1
#
_entry.id   AF-A0A523Q157-F1
#
_cell.length_a   1.000
_cell.length_b   1.000
_cell.length_c   1.000
_cell.angle_alpha   90.00
_cell.angle_beta   90.00
_cell.angle_gamma   90.00
#
_symmetry.space_group_name_H-M   'P 1'
#
loop_
_entity.id
_entity.type
_entity.pdbx_description
1 polymer ?
#
loop_
_entity_poly.entity_id
_entity_poly.type
_entity_poly.pdbx_seq_one_letter_code
_entity_poly.pdbx_strand_id
1 'polypeptide(L)'
;MSQTISDTRPHYHFKPWNVGRWIIWGGFALVLLAAPLLWTSSLAQTMLSQMGIAIIVCLAYNMLLGQGGMLSFGHAVYSGLGAYLAIHALNKIGAGWWLPVSMVKFIGYSTRHVRYIAFILSGFFAGIGGGLSAINTEIVNAEVVGAARSGAYLLFVFLGGATFFFGPIIGAVLMVFALVLLSEWTQAWQLYLGLTFVLMVMYAPGGFAGLIMMNLRVASFGKLGKLWTAYLALGGAGMVVLMGASAMIEMVFHLQLNAALGAEVPFMGATLNALGKDAWVGSVFVVLTGVGLFEVARRQFNLQWGETQEEIEKEIKRRETL
;
A
#
# COMPACT_ATOMS: atom_id res chain seq x y z
N MET A 1 62.38 9.48 -26.77
CA MET A 1 61.60 9.04 -25.60
C MET A 1 60.42 10.00 -25.44
N SER A 2 59.32 9.74 -26.16
CA SER A 2 58.11 10.57 -26.14
C SER A 2 57.01 9.75 -25.47
N GLN A 3 56.62 10.13 -24.25
CA GLN A 3 55.55 9.48 -23.52
C GLN A 3 54.21 9.97 -24.07
N THR A 4 53.46 9.08 -24.72
CA THR A 4 52.08 9.29 -25.12
C THR A 4 51.20 9.34 -23.88
N ILE A 5 50.61 10.51 -23.63
CA ILE A 5 49.65 10.76 -22.55
C ILE A 5 48.40 9.91 -22.82
N SER A 6 48.11 8.94 -21.94
CA SER A 6 46.90 8.14 -22.00
C SER A 6 45.67 9.00 -21.67
N ASP A 7 44.77 9.17 -22.64
CA ASP A 7 43.50 9.90 -22.52
C ASP A 7 42.60 9.18 -21.48
N THR A 8 42.47 9.75 -20.27
CA THR A 8 41.69 9.20 -19.15
C THR A 8 40.32 9.86 -19.06
N ARG A 9 39.56 9.92 -20.17
CA ARG A 9 38.19 10.43 -20.13
C ARG A 9 37.27 9.39 -19.47
N PRO A 10 36.50 9.76 -18.44
CA PRO A 10 35.49 8.86 -17.89
C PRO A 10 34.41 8.62 -18.95
N HIS A 11 34.35 7.40 -19.48
CA HIS A 11 33.29 6.97 -20.37
C HIS A 11 32.00 6.79 -19.55
N TYR A 12 31.11 7.77 -19.60
CA TYR A 12 29.75 7.66 -19.06
C TYR A 12 28.95 6.66 -19.89
N HIS A 13 28.76 5.44 -19.36
CA HIS A 13 27.87 4.45 -19.95
C HIS A 13 26.43 4.74 -19.50
N PHE A 14 25.63 5.40 -20.34
CA PHE A 14 24.20 5.58 -20.07
C PHE A 14 23.49 4.23 -20.15
N LYS A 15 22.83 3.84 -19.07
CA LYS A 15 21.98 2.65 -19.04
C LYS A 15 20.93 2.74 -20.16
N PRO A 16 20.78 1.72 -21.03
CA PRO A 16 19.87 1.80 -22.17
C PRO A 16 18.43 2.07 -21.71
N TRP A 17 17.73 2.89 -22.49
CA TRP A 17 16.36 3.32 -22.21
C TRP A 17 15.45 2.10 -22.11
N ASN A 18 14.77 1.94 -20.97
CA ASN A 18 13.98 0.74 -20.69
C ASN A 18 12.58 0.86 -21.31
N VAL A 19 12.51 0.77 -22.65
CA VAL A 19 11.31 1.00 -23.48
C VAL A 19 10.09 0.18 -22.99
N GLY A 20 10.30 -1.05 -22.54
CA GLY A 20 9.23 -1.91 -22.03
C GLY A 20 8.50 -1.33 -20.81
N ARG A 21 9.21 -0.64 -19.91
CA ARG A 21 8.55 0.05 -18.79
C ARG A 21 7.69 1.21 -19.26
N TRP A 22 8.18 2.01 -20.21
CA TRP A 22 7.43 3.15 -20.74
C TRP A 22 6.14 2.72 -21.45
N ILE A 23 6.17 1.59 -22.17
CA ILE A 23 4.96 1.02 -22.80
C ILE A 23 3.94 0.58 -21.75
N ILE A 24 4.38 -0.13 -20.71
CA ILE A 24 3.49 -0.59 -19.63
C ILE A 24 2.87 0.60 -18.89
N TRP A 25 3.69 1.60 -18.53
CA TRP A 25 3.22 2.81 -17.83
C TRP A 25 2.36 3.70 -18.71
N GLY A 26 2.71 3.87 -19.98
CA GLY A 26 1.91 4.59 -20.96
C GLY A 26 0.57 3.91 -21.22
N GLY A 27 0.55 2.58 -21.34
CA GLY A 27 -0.67 1.80 -21.46
C GLY A 27 -1.56 1.92 -20.22
N PHE A 28 -0.98 1.82 -19.02
CA PHE A 28 -1.73 2.03 -17.77
C PHE A 28 -2.34 3.43 -17.67
N ALA A 29 -1.58 4.48 -18.03
CA ALA A 29 -2.09 5.84 -18.06
C ALA A 29 -3.24 6.00 -19.07
N LEU A 30 -3.13 5.36 -20.24
CA LEU A 30 -4.18 5.37 -21.26
C LEU A 30 -5.44 4.66 -20.77
N VAL A 31 -5.30 3.54 -20.05
CA VAL A 31 -6.43 2.85 -19.41
C VAL A 31 -7.11 3.75 -18.38
N LEU A 32 -6.36 4.48 -17.55
CA LEU A 32 -6.94 5.42 -16.59
C LEU A 32 -7.70 6.57 -17.26
N LEU A 33 -7.22 7.05 -18.41
CA LEU A 33 -7.90 8.09 -19.19
C LEU A 33 -9.14 7.56 -19.91
N ALA A 34 -9.14 6.29 -20.34
CA ALA A 34 -10.26 5.65 -21.00
C ALA A 34 -11.33 5.11 -20.02
N ALA A 35 -10.96 4.86 -18.77
CA ALA A 35 -11.87 4.30 -17.76
C ALA A 35 -13.18 5.12 -17.59
N PRO A 36 -13.20 6.46 -17.53
CA PRO A 36 -14.44 7.23 -17.38
C PRO A 36 -15.42 7.05 -18.54
N LEU A 37 -14.93 6.66 -19.73
CA LEU A 37 -15.76 6.47 -20.93
C LEU A 37 -16.49 5.11 -20.93
N LEU A 38 -15.99 4.14 -20.15
CA LEU A 38 -16.54 2.79 -20.09
C LEU A 38 -17.65 2.65 -19.02
N TRP A 39 -17.64 3.51 -18.00
CA TRP A 39 -18.60 3.45 -16.89
C TRP A 39 -19.53 4.68 -16.86
N THR A 40 -20.81 4.45 -17.16
CA THR A 40 -21.84 5.50 -17.26
C THR A 40 -22.64 5.74 -15.97
N SER A 41 -22.52 4.87 -14.96
CA SER A 41 -23.22 5.04 -13.69
C SER A 41 -22.57 6.13 -12.82
N SER A 42 -23.39 6.95 -12.15
CA SER A 42 -22.93 8.03 -11.25
C SER A 42 -21.98 7.52 -10.16
N LEU A 43 -22.33 6.42 -9.48
CA LEU A 43 -21.48 5.81 -8.45
C LEU A 43 -20.10 5.44 -9.00
N ALA A 44 -20.04 4.76 -10.16
CA ALA A 44 -18.76 4.37 -10.75
C ALA A 44 -17.90 5.59 -11.14
N GLN A 45 -18.50 6.67 -11.62
CA GLN A 45 -17.77 7.90 -11.93
C GLN A 45 -17.23 8.58 -10.66
N THR A 46 -18.03 8.62 -9.59
CA THR A 46 -17.58 9.12 -8.28
C THR A 46 -16.43 8.26 -7.73
N MET A 47 -16.56 6.93 -7.77
CA MET A 47 -15.51 6.00 -7.34
C MET A 47 -14.24 6.15 -8.15
N LEU A 48 -14.36 6.26 -9.47
CA LEU A 48 -13.20 6.42 -10.35
C LEU A 48 -12.48 7.75 -10.08
N SER A 49 -13.21 8.84 -9.86
CA SER A 49 -12.64 10.13 -9.49
C SER A 49 -11.91 10.04 -8.14
N GLN A 50 -12.54 9.45 -7.12
CA GLN A 50 -11.92 9.25 -5.82
C GLN A 50 -10.68 8.35 -5.89
N MET A 51 -10.69 7.30 -6.72
CA MET A 51 -9.54 6.44 -6.96
C MET A 51 -8.41 7.22 -7.63
N GLY A 52 -8.70 8.01 -8.65
CA GLY A 52 -7.70 8.86 -9.31
C GLY A 52 -7.03 9.83 -8.35
N ILE A 53 -7.83 10.51 -7.50
CA ILE A 53 -7.34 11.41 -6.46
C ILE A 53 -6.48 10.66 -5.45
N ALA A 54 -6.97 9.52 -4.94
CA ALA A 54 -6.27 8.69 -3.98
C ALA A 54 -4.95 8.17 -4.54
N ILE A 55 -4.89 7.79 -5.83
CA ILE A 55 -3.68 7.32 -6.50
C ILE A 55 -2.62 8.42 -6.50
N ILE A 56 -3.00 9.65 -6.86
CA ILE A 56 -2.08 10.80 -6.85
C ILE A 56 -1.53 11.02 -5.43
N VAL A 57 -2.39 11.01 -4.41
CA VAL A 57 -1.98 11.23 -3.01
C VAL A 57 -1.10 10.08 -2.51
N CYS A 58 -1.46 8.82 -2.75
CA CYS A 58 -0.70 7.66 -2.30
C CYS A 58 0.67 7.56 -2.99
N LEU A 59 0.73 7.86 -4.30
CA LEU A 59 2.01 7.94 -5.02
C LEU A 59 2.89 9.07 -4.46
N ALA A 60 2.30 10.24 -4.16
CA ALA A 60 3.02 11.34 -3.53
C ALA A 60 3.60 10.94 -2.16
N TYR A 61 2.82 10.22 -1.34
CA TYR A 61 3.30 9.68 -0.06
C TYR A 61 4.44 8.67 -0.26
N ASN A 62 4.34 7.81 -1.26
CA ASN A 62 5.35 6.78 -1.52
C ASN A 62 6.67 7.34 -2.04
N MET A 63 6.66 8.48 -2.74
CA MET A 63 7.90 9.17 -3.13
C MET A 63 8.73 9.59 -1.91
N LEU A 64 8.07 10.02 -0.83
CA LEU A 64 8.72 10.38 0.43
C LEU A 64 9.09 9.17 1.29
N LEU A 65 8.15 8.23 1.44
CA LEU A 65 8.31 7.12 2.35
C LEU A 65 9.02 5.93 1.70
N GLY A 66 8.53 5.44 0.56
CA GLY A 66 9.05 4.27 -0.13
C GLY A 66 10.46 4.49 -0.69
N GLN A 67 10.77 5.69 -1.20
CA GLN A 67 12.11 6.00 -1.72
C GLN A 67 12.96 6.86 -0.80
N GLY A 68 12.34 7.76 -0.02
CA GLY A 68 13.05 8.66 0.91
C GLY A 68 13.27 8.08 2.31
N GLY A 69 12.51 7.06 2.72
CA GLY A 69 12.54 6.48 4.06
C GLY A 69 11.98 7.40 5.16
N MET A 70 11.21 8.43 4.78
CA MET A 70 10.73 9.45 5.71
C MET A 70 9.23 9.25 6.00
N LEU A 71 8.89 8.89 7.24
CA LEU A 71 7.51 8.81 7.75
C LEU A 71 6.97 10.22 7.99
N SER A 72 5.98 10.64 7.18
CA SER A 72 5.41 11.98 7.24
C SER A 72 3.92 12.03 7.57
N PHE A 73 3.56 12.28 8.83
CA PHE A 73 2.17 12.45 9.29
C PHE A 73 1.63 13.91 9.25
N GLY A 74 2.37 14.88 8.68
CA GLY A 74 2.02 16.32 8.71
C GLY A 74 3.03 17.32 8.11
N HIS A 75 3.89 16.92 7.15
CA HIS A 75 5.24 17.51 7.08
C HIS A 75 5.44 18.78 6.22
N ALA A 76 4.43 19.28 5.50
CA ALA A 76 4.55 20.56 4.77
C ALA A 76 4.68 21.78 5.72
N VAL A 77 3.93 21.78 6.84
CA VAL A 77 3.92 22.89 7.81
C VAL A 77 5.20 22.95 8.64
N TYR A 78 5.69 21.80 9.11
CA TYR A 78 6.90 21.72 9.93
C TYR A 78 8.20 21.86 9.13
N SER A 79 8.26 21.36 7.90
CA SER A 79 9.39 21.65 7.00
C SER A 79 9.35 23.11 6.51
N GLY A 80 8.17 23.71 6.31
CA GLY A 80 8.04 25.15 6.04
C GLY A 80 8.55 26.02 7.19
N LEU A 81 8.16 25.70 8.43
CA LEU A 81 8.65 26.38 9.65
C LEU A 81 10.14 26.14 9.91
N GLY A 82 10.63 24.91 9.75
CA GLY A 82 12.04 24.57 9.90
C GLY A 82 12.93 25.19 8.83
N ALA A 83 12.47 25.25 7.57
CA ALA A 83 13.16 25.94 6.48
C ALA A 83 13.14 27.46 6.68
N TYR A 84 12.01 28.04 7.10
CA TYR A 84 11.88 29.46 7.41
C TYR A 84 12.82 29.88 8.57
N LEU A 85 12.83 29.12 9.68
CA LEU A 85 13.73 29.37 10.81
C LEU A 85 15.20 29.15 10.44
N ALA A 86 15.52 28.11 9.67
CA ALA A 86 16.89 27.86 9.20
C ALA A 86 17.39 28.96 8.25
N ILE A 87 16.55 29.45 7.35
CA ILE A 87 16.87 30.56 6.43
C ILE A 87 17.02 31.87 7.20
N HIS A 88 16.16 32.14 8.19
CA HIS A 88 16.30 33.33 9.05
C HIS A 88 17.55 33.27 9.93
N ALA A 89 17.89 32.08 10.46
CA ALA A 89 19.13 31.85 11.20
C ALA A 89 20.36 31.99 10.29
N LEU A 90 20.30 31.49 9.05
CA LEU A 90 21.34 31.65 8.03
C LEU A 90 21.53 33.11 7.62
N ASN A 91 20.45 33.89 7.46
CA ASN A 91 20.52 35.32 7.18
C ASN A 91 21.11 36.10 8.37
N LYS A 92 20.80 35.70 9.61
CA LYS A 92 21.42 36.27 10.82
C LYS A 92 22.89 35.88 11.00
N ILE A 93 23.27 34.68 10.58
CA ILE A 93 24.66 34.22 10.60
C ILE A 93 25.47 34.90 9.48
N GLY A 94 24.88 35.07 8.29
CA GLY A 94 25.43 35.84 7.17
C GLY A 94 25.55 37.34 7.45
N ALA A 95 24.79 37.86 8.42
CA ALA A 95 24.94 39.22 8.95
C ALA A 95 26.09 39.39 9.97
N GLY A 96 26.89 38.34 10.22
CA GLY A 96 28.17 38.47 10.95
C GLY A 96 28.35 37.59 12.19
N TRP A 97 27.81 36.36 12.23
CA TRP A 97 28.10 35.42 13.33
C TRP A 97 29.36 34.57 13.05
N TRP A 98 30.14 34.27 14.09
CA TRP A 98 31.54 33.78 14.09
C TRP A 98 31.82 32.37 13.48
N LEU A 99 30.92 31.71 12.73
CA LEU A 99 31.16 30.31 12.29
C LEU A 99 31.25 30.14 10.75
N PRO A 100 32.40 29.67 10.19
CA PRO A 100 32.57 29.46 8.76
C PRO A 100 31.75 28.29 8.20
N VAL A 101 31.03 28.55 7.10
CA VAL A 101 30.11 27.61 6.43
C VAL A 101 30.86 26.57 5.54
N SER A 102 32.19 26.52 5.59
CA SER A 102 33.03 25.79 4.64
C SER A 102 33.22 24.29 4.94
N MET A 103 32.68 23.74 6.02
CA MET A 103 32.68 22.29 6.27
C MET A 103 31.53 21.52 5.61
N VAL A 104 30.69 22.18 4.81
CA VAL A 104 29.54 21.55 4.11
C VAL A 104 29.96 20.70 2.90
N LYS A 105 31.25 20.68 2.53
CA LYS A 105 31.74 20.07 1.28
C LYS A 105 32.53 18.75 1.40
N PHE A 106 32.55 18.06 2.56
CA PHE A 106 33.43 16.89 2.75
C PHE A 106 32.82 15.53 3.12
N ILE A 107 31.49 15.31 3.05
CA ILE A 107 30.92 13.96 3.26
C ILE A 107 29.88 13.62 2.18
N GLY A 108 30.32 12.83 1.19
CA GLY A 108 29.49 11.93 0.39
C GLY A 108 28.43 12.55 -0.53
N TYR A 109 27.92 11.77 -1.48
CA TYR A 109 26.72 12.12 -2.24
C TYR A 109 25.61 12.53 -1.25
N SER A 110 25.20 13.79 -1.28
CA SER A 110 24.27 14.30 -0.28
C SER A 110 22.87 13.70 -0.50
N THR A 111 22.51 12.71 0.32
CA THR A 111 21.14 12.20 0.44
C THR A 111 20.14 13.33 0.75
N ARG A 112 20.62 14.45 1.31
CA ARG A 112 19.86 15.68 1.58
C ARG A 112 19.19 16.27 0.33
N HIS A 113 19.89 16.41 -0.79
CA HIS A 113 19.32 17.01 -2.00
C HIS A 113 18.27 16.10 -2.64
N VAL A 114 18.52 14.79 -2.67
CA VAL A 114 17.55 13.80 -3.19
C VAL A 114 16.29 13.77 -2.31
N ARG A 115 16.43 13.74 -0.98
CA ARG A 115 15.30 13.81 -0.04
C ARG A 115 14.55 15.13 -0.13
N TYR A 116 15.26 16.25 -0.32
CA TYR A 116 14.66 17.57 -0.48
C TYR A 116 13.84 17.69 -1.77
N ILE A 117 14.38 17.23 -2.90
CA ILE A 117 13.64 17.21 -4.18
C ILE A 117 12.45 16.25 -4.10
N ALA A 118 12.62 15.06 -3.52
CA ALA A 118 11.52 14.12 -3.29
C ALA A 118 10.42 14.72 -2.40
N PHE A 119 10.80 15.51 -1.40
CA PHE A 119 9.87 16.23 -0.54
C PHE A 119 9.09 17.32 -1.28
N ILE A 120 9.76 18.14 -2.09
CA ILE A 120 9.09 19.16 -2.92
C ILE A 120 8.11 18.52 -3.90
N LEU A 121 8.56 17.48 -4.61
CA LEU A 121 7.73 16.78 -5.60
C LEU A 121 6.52 16.11 -4.94
N SER A 122 6.71 15.46 -3.79
CA SER A 122 5.61 14.88 -3.03
C SER A 122 4.61 15.94 -2.57
N GLY A 123 5.08 17.07 -2.01
CA GLY A 123 4.22 18.18 -1.60
C GLY A 123 3.41 18.75 -2.77
N PHE A 124 4.01 18.87 -3.95
CA PHE A 124 3.33 19.30 -5.17
C PHE A 124 2.19 18.36 -5.57
N PHE A 125 2.46 17.05 -5.69
CA PHE A 125 1.42 16.08 -6.06
C PHE A 125 0.35 15.90 -4.98
N ALA A 126 0.73 15.96 -3.70
CA ALA A 126 -0.23 15.95 -2.59
C ALA A 126 -1.15 17.19 -2.64
N GLY A 127 -0.61 18.35 -3.01
CA GLY A 127 -1.39 19.57 -3.23
C GLY A 127 -2.39 19.44 -4.39
N ILE A 128 -1.98 18.85 -5.51
CA ILE A 128 -2.88 18.55 -6.64
C ILE A 128 -3.99 17.61 -6.21
N GLY A 129 -3.66 16.50 -5.53
CA GLY A 129 -4.64 15.55 -5.02
C GLY A 129 -5.61 16.18 -4.02
N GLY A 130 -5.11 17.03 -3.11
CA GLY A 130 -5.94 17.77 -2.16
C GLY A 130 -6.88 18.77 -2.84
N GLY A 131 -6.39 19.51 -3.84
CA GLY A 131 -7.21 20.43 -4.64
C GLY A 131 -8.30 19.71 -5.43
N LEU A 132 -7.96 18.58 -6.07
CA LEU A 132 -8.94 17.72 -6.74
C LEU A 132 -9.95 17.14 -5.75
N SER A 133 -9.54 16.76 -4.54
CA SER A 133 -10.46 16.30 -3.49
C SER A 133 -11.42 17.41 -3.08
N ALA A 134 -10.96 18.65 -2.93
CA ALA A 134 -11.83 19.77 -2.56
C ALA A 134 -12.87 20.08 -3.66
N ILE A 135 -12.49 19.94 -4.93
CA ILE A 135 -13.42 20.05 -6.06
C ILE A 135 -14.41 18.88 -6.07
N ASN A 136 -13.95 17.66 -5.77
CA ASN A 136 -14.80 16.47 -5.77
C ASN A 136 -15.82 16.43 -4.64
N THR A 137 -15.46 16.89 -3.44
CA THR A 137 -16.32 16.85 -2.25
C THR A 137 -17.01 18.17 -1.95
N GLU A 138 -16.71 19.24 -2.68
CA GLU A 138 -17.25 20.61 -2.55
C GLU A 138 -17.17 21.23 -1.14
N ILE A 139 -16.54 20.54 -0.18
CA ILE A 139 -16.49 20.86 1.24
C ILE A 139 -15.06 20.66 1.74
N VAL A 140 -14.58 21.60 2.57
CA VAL A 140 -13.32 21.49 3.31
C VAL A 140 -13.56 21.79 4.78
N ASN A 141 -13.15 20.87 5.66
CA ASN A 141 -13.25 21.00 7.11
C ASN A 141 -11.89 20.70 7.78
N ALA A 142 -11.80 20.85 9.11
CA ALA A 142 -10.56 20.61 9.86
C ALA A 142 -10.08 19.14 9.81
N GLU A 143 -10.96 18.19 9.48
CA GLU A 143 -10.62 16.77 9.35
C GLU A 143 -9.77 16.48 8.10
N VAL A 144 -9.93 17.28 7.04
CA VAL A 144 -9.14 17.14 5.79
C VAL A 144 -7.64 17.27 6.04
N VAL A 145 -7.24 18.10 7.02
CA VAL A 145 -5.85 18.30 7.44
C VAL A 145 -5.48 17.48 8.68
N GLY A 146 -6.39 16.62 9.15
CA GLY A 146 -6.21 15.83 10.35
C GLY A 146 -5.19 14.71 10.20
N ALA A 147 -4.50 14.39 11.30
CA ALA A 147 -3.55 13.29 11.37
C ALA A 147 -4.19 11.94 11.03
N ALA A 148 -5.48 11.75 11.35
CA ALA A 148 -6.22 10.53 11.02
C ALA A 148 -6.31 10.30 9.50
N ARG A 149 -6.63 11.35 8.72
CA ARG A 149 -6.70 11.27 7.26
C ARG A 149 -5.33 10.99 6.63
N SER A 150 -4.28 11.65 7.13
CA SER A 150 -2.89 11.37 6.75
C SER A 150 -2.47 9.93 7.09
N GLY A 151 -2.82 9.45 8.27
CA GLY A 151 -2.57 8.09 8.72
C GLY A 151 -3.29 7.04 7.86
N ALA A 152 -4.50 7.33 7.39
CA ALA A 152 -5.22 6.46 6.47
C ALA A 152 -4.47 6.30 5.14
N TYR A 153 -4.01 7.39 4.51
CA TYR A 153 -3.21 7.30 3.28
C TYR A 153 -1.94 6.46 3.50
N LEU A 154 -1.25 6.68 4.63
CA LEU A 154 -0.06 5.90 4.96
C LEU A 154 -0.37 4.41 5.12
N LEU A 155 -1.42 4.08 5.87
CA LEU A 155 -1.87 2.71 6.09
C LEU A 155 -2.12 2.00 4.75
N PHE A 156 -2.85 2.65 3.84
CA PHE A 156 -3.16 2.06 2.53
C PHE A 156 -1.94 1.99 1.60
N VAL A 157 -0.99 2.93 1.69
CA VAL A 157 0.30 2.82 0.99
C VAL A 157 1.09 1.60 1.46
N PHE A 158 1.14 1.35 2.78
CA PHE A 158 1.77 0.14 3.32
C PHE A 158 1.03 -1.13 2.94
N LEU A 159 -0.30 -1.12 3.05
CA LEU A 159 -1.15 -2.25 2.69
C LEU A 159 -0.96 -2.62 1.21
N GLY A 160 -0.94 -1.62 0.32
CA GLY A 160 -0.66 -1.79 -1.11
C GLY A 160 0.78 -2.23 -1.41
N GLY A 161 1.75 -1.78 -0.62
CA GLY A 161 3.16 -2.19 -0.67
C GLY A 161 4.09 -1.04 -1.05
N ALA A 162 4.66 -0.37 -0.04
CA ALA A 162 5.52 0.80 -0.23
C ALA A 162 6.86 0.49 -0.94
N THR A 163 7.30 -0.77 -0.94
CA THR A 163 8.54 -1.21 -1.58
C THR A 163 8.45 -1.27 -3.10
N PHE A 164 7.23 -1.29 -3.65
CA PHE A 164 6.97 -1.33 -5.08
C PHE A 164 6.36 -0.01 -5.56
N PHE A 165 6.74 0.44 -6.75
CA PHE A 165 6.22 1.70 -7.30
C PHE A 165 4.69 1.65 -7.57
N PHE A 166 4.14 0.50 -7.96
CA PHE A 166 2.70 0.33 -8.18
C PHE A 166 1.91 -0.03 -6.91
N GLY A 167 2.57 -0.38 -5.81
CA GLY A 167 1.89 -0.73 -4.55
C GLY A 167 0.97 0.38 -4.02
N PRO A 168 1.38 1.66 -4.01
CA PRO A 168 0.51 2.77 -3.64
C PRO A 168 -0.73 2.92 -4.53
N ILE A 169 -0.66 2.50 -5.79
CA ILE A 169 -1.80 2.51 -6.71
C ILE A 169 -2.84 1.48 -6.23
N ILE A 170 -2.38 0.27 -5.92
CA ILE A 170 -3.24 -0.77 -5.33
C ILE A 170 -3.81 -0.29 -3.99
N GLY A 171 -2.96 0.30 -3.15
CA GLY A 171 -3.35 0.88 -1.87
C GLY A 171 -4.45 1.93 -2.00
N ALA A 172 -4.32 2.87 -2.93
CA ALA A 172 -5.31 3.90 -3.21
C ALA A 172 -6.65 3.32 -3.68
N VAL A 173 -6.62 2.31 -4.55
CA VAL A 173 -7.83 1.62 -5.01
C VAL A 173 -8.50 0.89 -3.85
N LEU A 174 -7.73 0.17 -3.03
CA LEU A 174 -8.22 -0.48 -1.81
C LEU A 174 -8.80 0.53 -0.81
N MET A 175 -8.20 1.71 -0.70
CA MET A 175 -8.69 2.78 0.17
C MET A 175 -10.11 3.19 -0.22
N VAL A 176 -10.37 3.44 -1.50
CA VAL A 176 -11.70 3.85 -1.96
C VAL A 176 -12.71 2.72 -1.78
N PHE A 177 -12.33 1.48 -2.11
CA PHE A 177 -13.19 0.32 -1.87
C PHE A 177 -13.53 0.14 -0.39
N ALA A 178 -12.55 0.32 0.50
CA ALA A 178 -12.78 0.22 1.94
C ALA A 178 -13.63 1.38 2.49
N LEU A 179 -13.41 2.61 1.99
CA LEU A 179 -14.14 3.77 2.48
C LEU A 179 -15.58 3.85 1.97
N VAL A 180 -15.86 3.31 0.78
CA VAL A 180 -17.20 3.42 0.18
C VAL A 180 -17.96 2.11 0.20
N LEU A 181 -17.40 1.02 -0.32
CA LEU A 181 -18.15 -0.24 -0.37
C LEU A 181 -18.21 -0.91 0.99
N LEU A 182 -17.06 -1.01 1.68
CA LEU A 182 -17.02 -1.74 2.95
C LEU A 182 -17.78 -1.02 4.06
N SER A 183 -17.82 0.32 4.04
CA SER A 183 -18.58 1.12 5.01
C SER A 183 -20.10 1.02 4.82
N GLU A 184 -20.57 0.74 3.61
CA GLU A 184 -21.99 0.44 3.34
C GLU A 184 -22.37 -0.98 3.79
N TRP A 185 -21.43 -1.92 3.74
CA TRP A 185 -21.69 -3.33 4.04
C TRP A 185 -21.65 -3.64 5.54
N THR A 186 -20.77 -2.98 6.29
CA THR A 186 -20.60 -3.25 7.73
C THR A 186 -20.23 -2.00 8.51
N GLN A 187 -20.81 -1.87 9.70
CA GLN A 187 -20.47 -0.82 10.66
C GLN A 187 -19.06 -1.03 11.25
N ALA A 188 -18.54 -2.26 11.21
CA ALA A 188 -17.24 -2.64 11.76
C ALA A 188 -16.07 -2.50 10.77
N TRP A 189 -16.25 -1.75 9.67
CA TRP A 189 -15.26 -1.66 8.58
C TRP A 189 -13.86 -1.23 9.04
N GLN A 190 -13.75 -0.35 10.05
CA GLN A 190 -12.47 0.08 10.61
C GLN A 190 -11.72 -1.04 11.34
N LEU A 191 -12.45 -1.94 12.00
CA LEU A 191 -11.87 -3.11 12.66
C LEU A 191 -11.35 -4.10 11.61
N TYR A 192 -12.12 -4.37 10.56
CA TYR A 192 -11.67 -5.22 9.45
C TYR A 192 -10.44 -4.63 8.76
N LEU A 193 -10.39 -3.31 8.56
CA LEU A 193 -9.21 -2.64 8.03
C LEU A 193 -7.99 -2.81 8.93
N GLY A 194 -8.14 -2.59 10.25
CA GLY A 194 -7.08 -2.76 11.22
C GLY A 194 -6.55 -4.19 11.30
N LEU A 195 -7.45 -5.19 11.33
CA LEU A 195 -7.10 -6.61 11.31
C LEU A 195 -6.37 -6.99 10.02
N THR A 196 -6.89 -6.56 8.87
CA THR A 196 -6.24 -6.79 7.56
C THR A 196 -4.85 -6.18 7.54
N PHE A 197 -4.69 -4.96 8.06
CA PHE A 197 -3.39 -4.31 8.16
C PHE A 197 -2.40 -5.07 9.05
N VAL A 198 -2.81 -5.50 10.26
CA VAL A 198 -1.95 -6.27 11.17
C VAL A 198 -1.55 -7.60 10.56
N LEU A 199 -2.50 -8.35 10.00
CA LEU A 199 -2.21 -9.61 9.30
C LEU A 199 -1.23 -9.38 8.14
N MET A 200 -1.40 -8.29 7.41
CA MET A 200 -0.51 -7.94 6.31
C MET A 200 0.91 -7.65 6.78
N VAL A 201 1.08 -6.83 7.82
CA VAL A 201 2.40 -6.52 8.38
C VAL A 201 3.07 -7.76 8.95
N MET A 202 2.30 -8.67 9.55
CA MET A 202 2.83 -9.87 10.19
C MET A 202 3.23 -10.96 9.19
N TYR A 203 2.46 -11.17 8.12
CA TYR A 203 2.67 -12.28 7.18
C TYR A 203 3.21 -11.86 5.81
N ALA A 204 3.00 -10.62 5.38
CA ALA A 204 3.34 -10.14 4.05
C ALA A 204 3.90 -8.70 4.11
N PRO A 205 5.12 -8.50 4.62
CA PRO A 205 5.73 -7.18 4.84
C PRO A 205 5.95 -6.36 3.55
N GLY A 206 5.81 -6.98 2.37
CA GLY A 206 5.86 -6.33 1.06
C GLY A 206 4.54 -5.74 0.57
N GLY A 207 3.45 -5.83 1.33
CA GLY A 207 2.13 -5.38 0.87
C GLY A 207 1.55 -6.24 -0.27
N PHE A 208 0.38 -5.87 -0.77
CA PHE A 208 -0.32 -6.63 -1.81
C PHE A 208 0.54 -6.74 -3.08
N ALA A 209 1.29 -5.68 -3.41
CA ALA A 209 2.26 -5.70 -4.50
C ALA A 209 3.33 -6.77 -4.34
N GLY A 210 3.83 -7.00 -3.12
CA GLY A 210 4.81 -8.07 -2.84
C GLY A 210 4.26 -9.46 -3.12
N LEU A 211 3.03 -9.72 -2.69
CA LEU A 211 2.35 -11.00 -2.96
C LEU A 211 2.15 -11.23 -4.47
N ILE A 212 1.75 -10.19 -5.20
CA ILE A 212 1.60 -10.25 -6.65
C ILE A 212 2.94 -10.55 -7.32
N MET A 213 4.00 -9.84 -6.97
CA MET A 213 5.34 -10.04 -7.56
C MET A 213 5.90 -11.43 -7.29
N MET A 214 5.67 -11.94 -6.08
CA MET A 214 6.07 -13.29 -5.70
C MET A 214 5.38 -14.34 -6.60
N ASN A 215 4.09 -14.18 -6.85
CA ASN A 215 3.33 -15.10 -7.70
C ASN A 215 3.61 -14.93 -9.21
N LEU A 216 3.84 -13.70 -9.68
CA LEU A 216 4.24 -13.43 -11.06
C LEU A 216 5.56 -14.11 -11.42
N ARG A 217 6.52 -14.15 -10.47
CA ARG A 217 7.77 -14.91 -10.66
C ARG A 217 7.47 -16.40 -10.89
N VAL A 218 6.60 -17.01 -10.11
CA VAL A 218 6.26 -18.43 -10.28
C VAL A 218 5.50 -18.67 -11.59
N ALA A 219 4.63 -17.73 -11.98
CA ALA A 219 3.90 -17.74 -13.23
C ALA A 219 4.84 -17.73 -14.45
N SER A 220 5.90 -16.91 -14.44
CA SER A 220 6.85 -16.83 -15.57
C SER A 220 7.62 -18.12 -15.81
N PHE A 221 7.73 -19.00 -14.81
CA PHE A 221 8.31 -20.34 -14.95
C PHE A 221 7.25 -21.42 -15.25
N GLY A 222 5.98 -21.05 -15.41
CA GLY A 222 4.89 -21.97 -15.76
C GLY A 222 4.51 -22.95 -14.63
N LYS A 223 4.98 -22.74 -13.40
CA LYS A 223 4.78 -23.67 -12.28
C LYS A 223 3.54 -23.36 -11.42
N LEU A 224 2.78 -22.32 -11.76
CA LEU A 224 1.63 -21.86 -10.97
C LEU A 224 0.54 -22.93 -10.85
N GLY A 225 0.37 -23.76 -11.88
CA GLY A 225 -0.59 -24.88 -11.87
C GLY A 225 -0.31 -25.93 -10.78
N LYS A 226 0.95 -26.11 -10.36
CA LYS A 226 1.30 -27.03 -9.26
C LYS A 226 0.78 -26.57 -7.90
N LEU A 227 0.67 -25.25 -7.70
CA LEU A 227 0.33 -24.64 -6.42
C LEU A 227 -1.17 -24.33 -6.28
N TRP A 228 -1.95 -24.47 -7.35
CA TRP A 228 -3.36 -24.09 -7.37
C TRP A 228 -4.20 -24.82 -6.31
N THR A 229 -3.97 -26.12 -6.12
CA THR A 229 -4.68 -26.91 -5.10
C THR A 229 -4.36 -26.43 -3.68
N ALA A 230 -3.10 -26.08 -3.41
CA ALA A 230 -2.71 -25.51 -2.13
C ALA A 230 -3.28 -24.10 -1.92
N TYR A 231 -3.35 -23.27 -2.97
CA TYR A 231 -4.04 -21.98 -2.90
C TYR A 231 -5.53 -22.12 -2.61
N LEU A 232 -6.21 -23.07 -3.27
CA LEU A 232 -7.62 -23.35 -3.00
C LEU A 232 -7.85 -23.86 -1.58
N ALA A 233 -6.99 -24.76 -1.09
CA ALA A 233 -7.07 -25.26 0.28
C ALA A 233 -6.85 -24.13 1.31
N LEU A 234 -5.84 -23.30 1.10
CA LEU A 234 -5.54 -22.15 1.96
C LEU A 234 -6.66 -21.10 1.93
N GLY A 235 -7.17 -20.80 0.73
CA GLY A 235 -8.27 -19.85 0.53
C GLY A 235 -9.57 -20.35 1.15
N GLY A 236 -9.91 -21.62 0.95
CA GLY A 236 -11.10 -22.25 1.54
C GLY A 236 -11.05 -22.25 3.08
N ALA A 237 -9.93 -22.69 3.66
CA ALA A 237 -9.75 -22.66 5.11
C ALA A 237 -9.76 -21.22 5.66
N GLY A 238 -9.14 -20.29 4.95
CA GLY A 238 -9.16 -18.86 5.29
C GLY A 238 -10.57 -18.26 5.27
N MET A 239 -11.38 -18.60 4.28
CA MET A 239 -12.78 -18.17 4.20
C MET A 239 -13.60 -18.69 5.38
N VAL A 240 -13.39 -19.94 5.82
CA VAL A 240 -14.07 -20.48 7.03
C VAL A 240 -13.70 -19.68 8.28
N VAL A 241 -12.41 -19.36 8.46
CA VAL A 241 -11.95 -18.51 9.57
C VAL A 241 -12.59 -17.13 9.51
N LEU A 242 -12.58 -16.50 8.32
CA LEU A 242 -13.13 -15.16 8.12
C LEU A 242 -14.64 -15.14 8.34
N MET A 243 -15.40 -16.16 7.91
CA MET A 243 -16.84 -16.26 8.18
C MET A 243 -17.14 -16.37 9.67
N GLY A 244 -16.42 -17.23 10.40
CA GLY A 244 -16.62 -17.34 11.86
C GLY A 244 -16.23 -16.06 12.61
N ALA A 245 -15.10 -15.45 12.23
CA ALA A 245 -14.62 -14.23 12.87
C ALA A 245 -15.54 -13.02 12.55
N SER A 246 -16.00 -12.90 11.31
CA SER A 246 -16.95 -11.85 10.92
C SER A 246 -18.30 -12.01 11.63
N ALA A 247 -18.84 -13.22 11.75
CA ALA A 247 -20.05 -13.47 12.54
C ALA A 247 -19.89 -12.98 14.00
N MET A 248 -18.75 -13.27 14.64
CA MET A 248 -18.47 -12.77 15.98
C MET A 248 -18.39 -11.24 16.02
N ILE A 249 -17.69 -10.62 15.06
CA ILE A 249 -17.54 -9.16 14.98
C ILE A 249 -18.90 -8.48 14.79
N GLU A 250 -19.72 -8.95 13.86
CA GLU A 250 -21.06 -8.38 13.59
C GLU A 250 -21.97 -8.52 14.83
N MET A 251 -21.92 -9.64 15.54
CA MET A 251 -22.66 -9.78 16.80
C MET A 251 -22.19 -8.80 17.88
N VAL A 252 -20.88 -8.59 18.05
CA VAL A 252 -20.33 -7.58 18.98
C VAL A 252 -20.86 -6.19 18.61
N PHE A 253 -20.71 -5.79 17.35
CA PHE A 253 -21.08 -4.45 16.89
C PHE A 253 -22.59 -4.22 16.95
N HIS A 254 -23.40 -5.24 16.67
CA HIS A 254 -24.85 -5.15 16.81
C HIS A 254 -25.27 -4.94 18.26
N LEU A 255 -24.65 -5.64 19.23
CA LEU A 255 -24.91 -5.40 20.66
C LEU A 255 -24.48 -4.01 21.13
N GLN A 256 -23.48 -3.40 20.48
CA GLN A 256 -23.01 -2.06 20.86
C GLN A 256 -23.82 -0.94 20.23
N LEU A 257 -24.23 -1.09 18.97
CA LEU A 257 -24.84 0.00 18.19
C LEU A 257 -26.34 -0.17 17.98
N ASN A 258 -26.83 -1.41 17.95
CA ASN A 258 -28.18 -1.77 17.51
C ASN A 258 -28.96 -2.59 18.54
N ALA A 259 -28.53 -2.61 19.82
CA ALA A 259 -29.21 -3.38 20.87
C ALA A 259 -30.70 -3.06 21.02
N ALA A 260 -31.13 -1.84 20.63
CA ALA A 260 -32.52 -1.42 20.64
C ALA A 260 -33.39 -2.07 19.53
N LEU A 261 -32.78 -2.59 18.46
CA LEU A 261 -33.48 -3.22 17.31
C LEU A 261 -33.78 -4.71 17.53
N GLY A 262 -33.35 -5.27 18.67
CA GLY A 262 -33.54 -6.68 19.01
C GLY A 262 -32.24 -7.51 18.90
N ALA A 263 -32.35 -8.79 19.26
CA ALA A 263 -31.21 -9.69 19.38
C ALA A 263 -30.80 -10.38 18.06
N GLU A 264 -31.58 -10.24 17.00
CA GLU A 264 -31.36 -10.94 15.74
C GLU A 264 -30.48 -10.12 14.80
N VAL A 265 -29.42 -10.75 14.30
CA VAL A 265 -28.45 -10.20 13.37
C VAL A 265 -28.55 -10.96 12.05
N PRO A 266 -28.94 -10.32 10.94
CA PRO A 266 -28.91 -10.95 9.63
C PRO A 266 -27.45 -11.12 9.18
N PHE A 267 -27.01 -12.35 8.99
CA PHE A 267 -25.65 -12.69 8.56
C PHE A 267 -25.69 -13.75 7.45
N MET A 268 -25.22 -13.38 6.25
CA MET A 268 -25.13 -14.27 5.07
C MET A 268 -26.42 -15.06 4.75
N GLY A 269 -27.59 -14.44 4.92
CA GLY A 269 -28.89 -15.06 4.67
C GLY A 269 -29.47 -15.88 5.83
N ALA A 270 -28.76 -15.99 6.95
CA ALA A 270 -29.24 -16.58 8.19
C ALA A 270 -29.41 -15.52 9.28
N THR A 271 -30.27 -15.77 10.27
CA THR A 271 -30.44 -14.90 11.44
C THR A 271 -29.67 -15.48 12.63
N LEU A 272 -28.68 -14.75 13.12
CA LEU A 272 -27.92 -15.10 14.32
C LEU A 272 -28.50 -14.38 15.54
N ASN A 273 -28.73 -15.09 16.63
CA ASN A 273 -29.15 -14.48 17.88
C ASN A 273 -27.92 -14.02 18.68
N ALA A 274 -27.66 -12.72 18.71
CA ALA A 274 -26.51 -12.12 19.39
C ALA A 274 -26.56 -12.24 20.94
N LEU A 275 -27.73 -12.47 21.53
CA LEU A 275 -27.87 -12.77 22.98
C LEU A 275 -27.77 -14.28 23.28
N GLY A 276 -28.01 -15.12 22.26
CA GLY A 276 -27.99 -16.57 22.40
C GLY A 276 -26.56 -17.11 22.51
N LYS A 277 -26.27 -17.84 23.59
CA LYS A 277 -24.96 -18.48 23.78
C LYS A 277 -24.59 -19.44 22.64
N ASP A 278 -25.59 -20.04 21.99
CA ASP A 278 -25.41 -21.02 20.92
C ASP A 278 -24.74 -20.42 19.69
N ALA A 279 -25.13 -19.19 19.29
CA ALA A 279 -24.53 -18.48 18.15
C ALA A 279 -23.07 -18.11 18.41
N TRP A 280 -22.75 -17.70 19.64
CA TRP A 280 -21.37 -17.44 20.07
C TRP A 280 -20.52 -18.70 20.08
N VAL A 281 -21.01 -19.78 20.69
CA VAL A 281 -20.29 -21.06 20.75
C VAL A 281 -20.09 -21.63 19.35
N GLY A 282 -21.12 -21.59 18.49
CA GLY A 282 -21.03 -22.01 17.10
C GLY A 282 -19.99 -21.20 16.32
N SER A 283 -19.98 -19.87 16.46
CA SER A 283 -19.02 -19.01 15.75
C SER A 283 -17.58 -19.27 16.20
N VAL A 284 -17.35 -19.39 17.51
CA VAL A 284 -16.03 -19.75 18.07
C VAL A 284 -15.58 -21.13 17.58
N PHE A 285 -16.48 -22.11 17.55
CA PHE A 285 -16.17 -23.44 17.04
C PHE A 285 -15.76 -23.42 15.56
N VAL A 286 -16.47 -22.63 14.73
CA VAL A 286 -16.13 -22.43 13.31
C VAL A 286 -14.76 -21.78 13.16
N VAL A 287 -14.44 -20.76 13.96
CA VAL A 287 -13.12 -20.11 13.94
C VAL A 287 -12.03 -21.10 14.34
N LEU A 288 -12.18 -21.83 15.45
CA LEU A 288 -11.18 -22.78 15.92
C LEU A 288 -10.93 -23.91 14.92
N THR A 289 -11.99 -24.48 14.36
CA THR A 289 -11.91 -25.52 13.33
C THR A 289 -11.26 -24.96 12.06
N GLY A 290 -11.65 -23.75 11.64
CA GLY A 290 -11.06 -23.05 10.50
C GLY A 290 -9.56 -22.80 10.69
N VAL A 291 -9.14 -22.35 11.87
CA VAL A 291 -7.72 -22.08 12.19
C VAL A 291 -6.92 -23.38 12.16
N GLY A 292 -7.47 -24.47 12.69
CA GLY A 292 -6.86 -25.79 12.61
C GLY A 292 -6.64 -26.24 11.15
N LEU A 293 -7.67 -26.14 10.32
CA LEU A 293 -7.59 -26.45 8.88
C LEU A 293 -6.62 -25.52 8.14
N PHE A 294 -6.62 -24.23 8.47
CA PHE A 294 -5.75 -23.23 7.86
C PHE A 294 -4.29 -23.51 8.16
N GLU A 295 -3.95 -23.86 9.40
CA GLU A 295 -2.56 -24.17 9.77
C GLU A 295 -2.06 -25.45 9.09
N VAL A 296 -2.91 -26.45 8.91
CA VAL A 296 -2.58 -27.66 8.13
C VAL A 296 -2.35 -27.31 6.65
N ALA A 297 -3.27 -26.56 6.03
CA ALA A 297 -3.15 -26.13 4.63
C ALA A 297 -1.90 -25.25 4.42
N ARG A 298 -1.61 -24.36 5.37
CA ARG A 298 -0.42 -23.50 5.37
C ARG A 298 0.87 -24.29 5.42
N ARG A 299 0.95 -25.34 6.24
CA ARG A 299 2.14 -26.21 6.30
C ARG A 299 2.37 -26.92 4.97
N GLN A 300 1.31 -27.46 4.36
CA GLN A 300 1.40 -28.09 3.05
C GLN A 300 1.80 -27.10 1.96
N PHE A 301 1.21 -25.90 1.97
CA PHE A 301 1.57 -24.83 1.04
C PHE A 301 3.06 -24.46 1.15
N ASN A 302 3.60 -24.30 2.37
CA ASN A 302 5.00 -23.96 2.57
C ASN A 302 5.96 -25.01 2.00
N LEU A 303 5.62 -26.29 2.11
CA LEU A 303 6.42 -27.37 1.52
C LEU A 303 6.40 -27.31 -0.02
N GLN A 304 5.21 -27.29 -0.63
CA GLN A 304 5.07 -27.24 -2.08
C GLN A 304 5.67 -25.95 -2.68
N TRP A 305 5.54 -24.84 -1.95
CA TRP A 305 6.14 -23.56 -2.32
C TRP A 305 7.67 -23.64 -2.29
N GLY A 306 8.25 -24.22 -1.24
CA GLY A 306 9.70 -24.42 -1.11
C GLY A 306 10.28 -25.25 -2.25
N GLU A 307 9.66 -26.40 -2.55
CA GLU A 307 10.05 -27.27 -3.67
C GLU A 307 9.98 -26.53 -5.01
N THR A 308 8.91 -25.76 -5.25
CA THR A 308 8.73 -24.99 -6.47
C THR A 308 9.80 -23.89 -6.62
N GLN A 309 10.18 -23.22 -5.52
CA GLN A 309 11.25 -22.21 -5.54
C GLN A 309 12.61 -22.84 -5.83
N GLU A 310 12.90 -24.01 -5.24
CA GLU A 310 14.15 -24.73 -5.50
C GLU A 310 14.27 -25.18 -6.96
N GLU A 311 13.17 -25.66 -7.56
CA GLU A 311 13.10 -25.96 -8.99
C GLU A 311 13.40 -24.73 -9.86
N ILE A 312 12.82 -23.57 -9.52
CA ILE A 312 13.04 -22.31 -10.24
C ILE A 312 14.50 -21.88 -10.14
N GLU A 313 15.10 -21.96 -8.96
CA GLU A 313 16.51 -21.57 -8.76
C GLU A 313 17.46 -22.46 -9.56
N LYS A 314 17.20 -23.77 -9.61
CA LYS A 314 17.98 -24.72 -10.43
C LYS A 314 17.89 -24.38 -11.92
N GLU A 315 16.70 -24.03 -12.40
CA GLU A 315 16.48 -23.63 -13.80
C GLU A 315 17.18 -22.30 -14.14
N ILE A 316 17.19 -21.33 -13.23
CA ILE A 316 17.93 -20.06 -13.40
C ILE A 316 19.44 -20.35 -13.52
N LYS A 317 20.02 -21.13 -12.59
CA LYS A 317 21.45 -21.48 -12.63
C LYS A 317 21.83 -22.25 -13.90
N ARG A 318 20.93 -23.11 -14.40
CA ARG A 318 21.14 -23.82 -15.67
C ARG A 318 21.19 -22.88 -16.87
N ARG A 319 20.39 -21.81 -16.89
CA ARG A 319 20.40 -20.82 -17.98
C ARG A 319 21.60 -19.88 -17.93
N GLU A 320 22.14 -19.61 -16.74
CA GLU A 320 23.35 -18.78 -16.58
C GLU A 320 24.65 -19.52 -16.95
N THR A 321 24.62 -20.86 -16.99
CA THR A 321 25.78 -21.71 -17.32
C THR A 321 25.85 -22.13 -18.79
N LEU A 322 24.82 -21.80 -19.59
CA LEU A 322 24.75 -22.04 -21.04
C LEU A 322 25.12 -20.76 -21.82
#